data_AF-A0A8H9WSF7-F1
#
_entry.id   AF-A0A8H9WSF7-F1
#
_cell.length_a   1.000
_cell.length_b   1.000
_cell.length_c   1.000
_cell.angle_alpha   90.00
_cell.angle_beta   90.00
_cell.angle_gamma   90.00
#
_symmetry.space_group_name_H-M   'P 1'
#
loop_
_entity.id
_entity.type
_entity.pdbx_description
1 polymer ?
#
loop_
_entity_poly.entity_id
_entity_poly.type
_entity_poly.pdbx_seq_one_letter_code
_entity_poly.pdbx_strand_id
1 'polypeptide(L)' 'MEILWIVLPGFVVGVLVADSVRRIFSDDKRLIWRLLRDQPVTMGVSATTIGSVLVWAVLAALGFS' A
#
# COMPACT_ATOMS: atom_id res chain seq x y z
N MET A 1 -14.74 -11.59 -8.22
CA MET A 1 -14.28 -12.01 -6.88
C MET A 1 -12.76 -12.02 -6.78
N GLU A 2 -12.01 -12.41 -7.82
CA GLU A 2 -10.52 -12.40 -7.82
C GLU A 2 -9.88 -11.02 -7.60
N ILE A 3 -10.44 -9.96 -8.18
CA ILE A 3 -9.89 -8.59 -8.03
C ILE A 3 -9.90 -8.14 -6.56
N LEU A 4 -10.92 -8.52 -5.80
CA LEU A 4 -11.03 -8.16 -4.38
C LEU A 4 -9.89 -8.78 -3.55
N TRP A 5 -9.43 -9.98 -3.95
CA TRP A 5 -8.31 -10.69 -3.34
C TRP A 5 -6.95 -10.06 -3.63
N ILE A 6 -6.85 -9.16 -4.61
CA ILE A 6 -5.62 -8.39 -4.87
C ILE A 6 -5.71 -7.02 -4.21
N VAL A 7 -6.88 -6.39 -4.25
CA VAL A 7 -7.09 -5.02 -3.77
C VAL A 7 -6.92 -4.90 -2.25
N LEU A 8 -7.50 -5.82 -1.47
CA LEU A 8 -7.38 -5.79 -0.01
C LEU A 8 -5.92 -5.98 0.47
N PRO A 9 -5.20 -7.05 0.08
CA PRO A 9 -3.80 -7.18 0.46
C PRO A 9 -2.92 -6.10 -0.18
N GLY A 10 -3.25 -5.63 -1.39
CA GLY A 10 -2.58 -4.50 -2.03
C GLY A 10 -2.66 -3.23 -1.19
N PHE A 11 -3.83 -2.85 -0.69
CA PHE A 11 -3.94 -1.70 0.21
C PHE A 11 -3.09 -1.88 1.47
N VAL A 12 -3.15 -3.04 2.13
CA VAL A 12 -2.40 -3.32 3.36
C VAL A 12 -0.89 -3.24 3.13
N VAL A 13 -0.39 -3.93 2.10
CA VAL A 13 1.03 -3.90 1.71
C VAL A 13 1.46 -2.47 1.38
N GLY A 14 0.64 -1.72 0.66
CA GLY A 14 0.91 -0.33 0.33
C GLY A 14 1.04 0.57 1.55
N VAL A 15 0.17 0.41 2.56
CA VAL A 15 0.27 1.17 3.81
C VAL A 15 1.55 0.82 4.58
N LEU A 16 1.92 -0.47 4.64
CA LEU A 16 3.15 -0.90 5.32
C LEU A 16 4.40 -0.37 4.63
N VAL A 17 4.41 -0.36 3.30
CA VAL A 17 5.50 0.19 2.49
C VAL A 17 5.57 1.71 2.69
N ALA A 18 4.43 2.39 2.66
CA ALA A 18 4.37 3.83 2.93
C ALA A 18 4.89 4.17 4.35
N ASP A 19 4.55 3.41 5.39
CA ASP A 19 5.12 3.62 6.74
C ASP A 19 6.63 3.33 6.79
N SER A 20 7.10 2.30 6.07
CA SER A 20 8.52 1.95 6.02
C SER A 20 9.33 3.06 5.34
N VAL A 21 8.84 3.57 4.21
CA VAL A 21 9.47 4.68 3.47
C VAL A 21 9.36 5.98 4.25
N ARG A 22 8.24 6.23 4.95
CA ARG A 22 8.06 7.41 5.79
C ARG A 22 9.26 7.61 6.72
N ARG A 23 9.78 6.55 7.35
CA ARG A 23 10.90 6.64 8.31
C ARG A 23 12.19 7.21 7.70
N ILE A 24 12.34 7.15 6.38
CA ILE A 24 13.49 7.73 5.66
C ILE A 24 13.35 9.26 5.55
N PHE A 25 12.12 9.77 5.48
CA PHE A 25 11.83 11.18 5.22
C PHE A 25 11.27 11.93 6.44
N SER A 26 10.75 11.21 7.45
CA SER A 26 10.09 11.81 8.61
C SER A 26 10.05 10.87 9.82
N ASP A 27 10.36 11.42 10.99
CA ASP A 27 10.23 10.75 12.28
C ASP A 27 8.80 10.75 12.84
N ASP A 28 7.85 11.47 12.24
CA ASP A 28 6.48 11.56 12.75
C ASP A 28 5.70 10.24 12.54
N LYS A 29 5.63 9.44 13.61
CA LYS A 29 4.93 8.13 13.64
C LYS A 29 3.43 8.20 13.31
N ARG A 30 2.82 9.40 13.35
CA ARG A 30 1.40 9.60 13.07
C ARG A 30 1.14 10.17 11.68
N LEU A 31 2.17 10.40 10.86
CA LEU A 31 2.01 11.03 9.55
C LEU A 31 1.07 10.24 8.63
N ILE A 32 1.23 8.93 8.51
CA ILE A 32 0.35 8.09 7.66
C ILE A 32 -1.09 8.14 8.16
N TRP A 33 -1.30 8.10 9.49
CA TRP A 33 -2.63 8.21 10.08
C TRP A 33 -3.27 9.57 9.86
N ARG A 34 -2.49 10.66 9.91
CA ARG A 34 -2.96 12.01 9.58
C ARG A 34 -3.33 12.10 8.10
N LEU A 35 -2.46 11.63 7.20
CA LEU A 35 -2.75 11.62 5.76
C LEU A 35 -3.98 10.78 5.41
N LEU A 36 -4.18 9.63 6.07
CA LEU A 36 -5.40 8.83 5.90
C LEU A 36 -6.66 9.55 6.38
N ARG A 37 -6.55 10.39 7.41
CA ARG A 37 -7.67 11.20 7.91
C ARG A 37 -7.94 12.40 7.01
N ASP A 38 -6.89 13.10 6.61
CA ASP A 38 -6.99 14.37 5.87
C ASP A 38 -7.24 14.15 4.38
N GLN A 39 -6.74 13.04 3.82
CA GLN A 39 -6.84 12.67 2.41
C GLN A 39 -7.16 11.17 2.23
N PRO A 40 -8.30 10.69 2.74
CA PRO A 40 -8.63 9.25 2.79
C PRO A 40 -8.64 8.59 1.41
N VAL A 41 -9.22 9.27 0.41
CA VAL A 41 -9.31 8.74 -0.96
C VAL A 41 -7.94 8.68 -1.62
N THR A 42 -7.18 9.77 -1.57
CA THR A 42 -5.84 9.85 -2.19
C THR A 42 -4.88 8.83 -1.58
N MET A 43 -4.87 8.72 -0.25
CA MET A 43 -4.07 7.73 0.45
C MET A 43 -4.51 6.31 0.15
N GLY A 44 -5.83 6.08 0.05
CA GLY A 44 -6.35 4.76 -0.27
C GLY A 44 -5.99 4.30 -1.68
N VAL A 45 -6.11 5.18 -2.67
CA VAL A 45 -5.67 4.89 -4.03
C VAL A 45 -4.16 4.67 -4.07
N SER A 46 -3.37 5.55 -3.46
CA SER A 46 -1.90 5.44 -3.47
C SER A 46 -1.41 4.15 -2.82
N ALA A 47 -1.93 3.80 -1.64
CA ALA A 47 -1.58 2.55 -0.97
C ALA A 47 -2.02 1.34 -1.81
N THR A 48 -3.24 1.34 -2.33
CA THR A 48 -3.74 0.24 -3.17
C THR A 48 -2.88 0.06 -4.41
N THR A 49 -2.53 1.14 -5.12
CA THR A 49 -1.67 1.09 -6.31
C THR A 49 -0.30 0.53 -5.97
N ILE A 50 0.37 1.08 -4.96
CA ILE A 50 1.72 0.65 -4.56
C ILE A 50 1.71 -0.84 -4.20
N GLY A 51 0.81 -1.26 -3.32
CA GLY A 51 0.81 -2.65 -2.89
C GLY A 51 0.25 -3.61 -3.95
N SER A 52 -0.64 -3.19 -4.85
CA SER A 52 -1.07 -4.05 -5.97
C SER A 52 0.08 -4.36 -6.92
N VAL A 53 0.95 -3.37 -7.20
CA VAL A 53 2.17 -3.57 -8.00
C VAL A 53 3.11 -4.56 -7.31
N LEU A 54 3.30 -4.42 -5.98
CA LEU A 54 4.17 -5.30 -5.22
C LEU A 54 3.62 -6.73 -5.13
N VAL A 55 2.33 -6.88 -4.84
CA VAL A 55 1.65 -8.19 -4.80
C VAL A 55 1.75 -8.86 -6.17
N TRP A 56 1.48 -8.13 -7.25
CA TRP A 56 1.62 -8.65 -8.61
C TRP A 56 3.07 -9.08 -8.92
N ALA A 57 4.07 -8.25 -8.57
CA ALA A 57 5.47 -8.59 -8.79
C ALA A 57 5.88 -9.87 -8.03
N VAL A 58 5.39 -10.07 -6.80
CA VAL A 58 5.63 -11.29 -6.02
C VAL A 58 4.94 -12.49 -6.67
N LEU A 59 3.69 -12.37 -7.09
CA LEU A 59 2.96 -13.45 -7.76
C LEU A 59 3.65 -13.86 -9.08
N ALA A 60 4.08 -12.89 -9.88
CA ALA A 60 4.83 -13.13 -11.10
C ALA A 60 6.17 -13.82 -10.82
N ALA A 61 6.91 -13.41 -9.80
CA ALA A 61 8.17 -14.05 -9.40
C ALA A 61 7.96 -15.50 -8.91
N LEU A 62 6.79 -15.81 -8.36
CA LEU A 62 6.41 -17.16 -7.92
C LEU A 62 5.85 -18.03 -9.04
N GLY A 63 5.78 -17.53 -10.28
CA GLY A 63 5.28 -18.26 -11.45
C GLY A 63 3.76 -18.28 -11.58
N PHE A 64 3.05 -17.45 -10.82
CA PHE A 64 1.62 -17.20 -10.99
C PHE A 64 1.45 -15.96 -11.86
N SER A 65 1.50 -16.13 -13.19
CA SER A 65 1.30 -15.05 -14.18
C SER A 65 0.40 -15.47 -15.32
#